data_AF-A0A1E7LZR9-F1
#
_entry.id   AF-A0A1E7LZR9-F1
#
_cell.length_a   1.000
_cell.length_b   1.000
_cell.length_c   1.000
_cell.angle_alpha   90.00
_cell.angle_beta   90.00
_cell.angle_gamma   90.00
#
_symmetry.space_group_name_H-M   'P 1'
#
loop_
_entity.id
_entity.type
_entity.pdbx_description
1 polymer ?
#
loop_
_entity_poly.entity_id
_entity_poly.type
_entity_poly.pdbx_seq_one_letter_code
_entity_poly.pdbx_strand_id
1 'polypeptide(L)'
;MPGRTPSSPSETPSADATPAGQQLARLCELFGQSLGTPCGPRDSLFDLGGDSLTVTRLISSVHRELAAELTFQDVIDHPSPHELAQLVGGAGRPPGDSP
;
A
#
# COMPACT_ATOMS: atom_id res chain seq x y z
N MET A 1 23.95 21.40 -32.65
CA MET A 1 24.04 20.33 -31.63
C MET A 1 22.66 19.72 -31.47
N PRO A 2 22.43 18.45 -31.86
CA PRO A 2 21.15 17.77 -31.64
C PRO A 2 21.15 16.98 -30.33
N GLY A 3 19.98 16.88 -29.69
CA GLY A 3 19.59 15.71 -28.90
C GLY A 3 19.83 15.76 -27.39
N ARG A 4 18.94 16.43 -26.65
CA ARG A 4 18.51 15.89 -25.34
C ARG A 4 17.13 15.27 -25.55
N THR A 5 17.10 13.99 -25.90
CA THR A 5 15.92 13.15 -25.71
C THR A 5 15.65 13.06 -24.21
N PRO A 6 14.41 13.24 -23.73
CA PRO A 6 14.07 12.78 -22.39
C PRO A 6 14.24 11.25 -22.39
N SER A 7 15.10 10.74 -21.51
CA SER A 7 15.17 9.31 -21.25
C SER A 7 13.79 8.84 -20.81
N SER A 8 13.16 8.00 -21.63
CA SER A 8 11.97 7.24 -21.25
C SER A 8 12.23 6.58 -19.89
N PRO A 9 11.30 6.64 -18.92
CA PRO A 9 11.30 5.62 -17.88
C PRO A 9 11.13 4.28 -18.61
N SER A 10 12.08 3.37 -18.41
CA SER A 10 11.92 1.97 -18.79
C SER A 10 10.68 1.44 -18.08
N GLU A 11 9.56 1.50 -18.77
CA GLU A 11 8.32 0.89 -18.34
C GLU A 11 8.55 -0.62 -18.38
N THR A 12 8.76 -1.19 -17.20
CA THR A 12 8.70 -2.63 -16.98
C THR A 12 7.32 -2.88 -16.38
N PRO A 13 6.24 -3.02 -17.18
CA PRO A 13 4.94 -3.34 -16.63
C PRO A 13 4.96 -4.82 -16.27
N SER A 14 5.06 -5.17 -14.99
CA SER A 14 4.68 -6.54 -14.58
C SER A 14 4.29 -6.71 -13.12
N ALA A 15 4.77 -5.89 -12.19
CA ALA A 15 4.31 -5.94 -10.79
C ALA A 15 3.48 -4.71 -10.41
N ASP A 16 3.93 -3.53 -10.82
CA ASP A 16 3.33 -2.23 -10.47
C ASP A 16 1.94 -2.00 -11.11
N ALA A 17 1.71 -2.56 -12.30
CA ALA A 17 0.44 -2.42 -13.03
C ALA A 17 -0.69 -3.34 -12.51
N THR A 18 -0.38 -4.27 -11.60
CA THR A 18 -1.41 -5.12 -11.00
C THR A 18 -2.20 -4.34 -9.95
N PRO A 19 -3.49 -4.67 -9.71
CA PRO A 19 -4.24 -4.05 -8.62
C PRO A 19 -3.52 -4.19 -7.27
N ALA A 20 -2.91 -5.36 -7.03
CA ALA A 20 -2.13 -5.62 -5.83
C ALA A 20 -0.87 -4.74 -5.70
N GLY A 21 -0.16 -4.49 -6.81
CA GLY A 21 0.99 -3.59 -6.85
C GLY A 21 0.60 -2.14 -6.55
N GLN A 22 -0.50 -1.66 -7.14
CA GLN A 22 -1.03 -0.31 -6.89
C GLN A 22 -1.49 -0.13 -5.44
N GLN A 23 -2.17 -1.13 -4.86
CA GLN A 23 -2.57 -1.12 -3.46
C GLN A 23 -1.35 -1.09 -2.53
N LEU A 24 -0.32 -1.89 -2.83
CA LEU A 24 0.92 -1.90 -2.06
C LEU A 24 1.63 -0.55 -2.11
N ALA A 25 1.80 0.05 -3.29
CA ALA A 25 2.38 1.37 -3.45
C ALA A 25 1.62 2.42 -2.62
N ARG A 26 0.28 2.39 -2.67
CA ARG A 26 -0.54 3.28 -1.85
C ARG A 26 -0.40 3.04 -0.36
N LEU A 27 -0.33 1.79 0.08
CA LEU A 27 -0.09 1.49 1.49
C LEU A 27 1.27 2.03 1.95
N CYS A 28 2.35 1.86 1.16
CA CYS A 28 3.65 2.44 1.49
C CYS A 28 3.58 3.98 1.64
N GLU A 29 2.86 4.66 0.75
CA GLU A 29 2.66 6.12 0.85
C GLU A 29 1.86 6.51 2.09
N LEU A 30 0.77 5.80 2.41
CA LEU A 30 -0.05 6.05 3.58
C LEU A 30 0.71 5.83 4.89
N PHE A 31 1.54 4.80 4.94
CA PHE A 31 2.45 4.55 6.06
C PHE A 31 3.43 5.71 6.20
N GLY A 32 4.06 6.13 5.10
CA GLY A 32 5.04 7.21 5.15
C GLY A 32 4.44 8.56 5.54
N GLN A 33 3.19 8.83 5.14
CA GLN A 33 2.44 10.00 5.61
C GLN A 33 2.09 9.92 7.11
N SER A 34 1.77 8.73 7.61
CA SER A 34 1.41 8.52 9.01
C SER A 34 2.63 8.58 9.94
N LEU A 35 3.78 8.08 9.48
CA LEU A 35 5.05 8.05 10.22
C LEU A 35 5.90 9.31 10.02
N GLY A 36 5.68 10.07 8.94
CA GLY A 36 6.51 11.21 8.56
C GLY A 36 7.87 10.85 7.95
N THR A 37 8.08 9.57 7.59
CA THR A 37 9.31 9.04 6.97
C THR A 37 8.95 8.04 5.88
N PRO A 38 9.71 7.92 4.77
CA PRO A 38 9.45 6.88 3.78
C PRO A 38 9.44 5.48 4.41
N CYS A 39 8.45 4.67 4.02
CA CYS A 39 8.25 3.29 4.44
C CYS A 39 8.32 2.37 3.22
N GLY A 40 9.13 1.32 3.29
CA GLY A 40 9.19 0.28 2.28
C GLY A 40 8.07 -0.76 2.42
N PRO A 41 7.87 -1.62 1.40
CA PRO A 41 6.79 -2.59 1.38
C PRO A 41 6.87 -3.64 2.50
N ARG A 42 8.07 -3.90 3.03
CA ARG A 42 8.31 -4.88 4.10
C ARG A 42 8.73 -4.23 5.42
N ASP A 43 8.71 -2.90 5.49
CA ASP A 43 9.03 -2.20 6.71
C ASP A 43 7.85 -2.30 7.67
N SER A 44 8.16 -2.64 8.91
CA SER A 44 7.17 -2.73 9.98
C SER A 44 6.90 -1.35 10.54
N LEU A 45 5.62 -0.97 10.64
CA LEU A 45 5.19 0.29 11.24
C LEU A 45 5.82 0.51 12.62
N PHE A 46 5.87 -0.53 13.45
CA PHE A 46 6.42 -0.47 14.82
C PHE A 46 7.95 -0.33 14.85
N ASP A 47 8.67 -0.85 13.86
CA ASP A 47 10.13 -0.72 13.75
C ASP A 47 10.52 0.73 13.40
N LEU A 48 9.68 1.37 12.56
CA LEU A 48 9.80 2.78 12.21
C LEU A 48 9.28 3.75 13.30
N GLY A 49 8.87 3.24 14.46
CA GLY A 49 8.40 4.04 15.59
C GLY A 49 6.91 4.40 15.56
N GLY A 50 6.10 3.66 14.79
CA GLY A 50 4.66 3.83 14.76
C GLY A 50 4.01 3.46 16.10
N ASP A 51 3.11 4.32 16.56
CA ASP A 51 2.37 4.16 17.81
C ASP A 51 0.86 3.96 17.56
N SER A 52 0.06 3.87 18.63
CA SER A 52 -1.39 3.65 18.54
C SER A 52 -2.12 4.75 17.75
N LEU A 53 -1.64 5.99 17.79
CA LEU A 53 -2.17 7.09 17.00
C LEU A 53 -1.80 6.92 15.52
N THR A 54 -0.57 6.50 15.21
CA THR A 54 -0.15 6.17 13.85
C THR A 54 -1.03 5.08 13.26
N VAL A 55 -1.26 4.00 14.01
CA VAL A 55 -2.13 2.88 13.60
C VAL A 55 -3.57 3.38 13.33
N THR A 56 -4.13 4.16 14.24
CA THR A 56 -5.51 4.69 14.10
C THR A 56 -5.64 5.61 12.88
N ARG A 57 -4.64 6.47 12.64
CA ARG A 57 -4.58 7.35 11.45
C ARG A 57 -4.43 6.57 10.17
N LEU A 58 -3.59 5.54 10.17
CA LEU A 58 -3.39 4.64 9.04
C LEU A 58 -4.71 3.94 8.67
N ILE A 59 -5.39 3.31 9.64
CA ILE A 59 -6.68 2.63 9.43
C ILE A 59 -7.70 3.59 8.81
N SER A 60 -7.82 4.80 9.35
CA SER A 60 -8.74 5.81 8.84
C SER A 60 -8.40 6.23 7.40
N SER A 61 -7.11 6.29 7.06
CA SER A 61 -6.65 6.68 5.73
C SER A 61 -6.84 5.57 4.70
N VAL A 62 -6.54 4.32 5.08
CA VAL A 62 -6.79 3.13 4.27
C VAL A 62 -8.28 2.99 3.96
N HIS A 63 -9.15 3.14 4.96
CA HIS A 63 -10.59 3.07 4.74
C HIS A 63 -11.07 4.15 3.76
N ARG A 64 -10.51 5.37 3.83
CA ARG A 64 -10.87 6.47 2.93
C ARG A 64 -10.32 6.34 1.51
N GLU A 65 -9.10 5.85 1.35
CA GLU A 65 -8.41 5.84 0.05
C GLU A 65 -8.54 4.51 -0.70
N LEU A 66 -8.58 3.39 0.02
CA LEU A 66 -8.60 2.05 -0.54
C LEU A 66 -9.97 1.37 -0.38
N ALA A 67 -10.94 2.05 0.26
CA ALA A 67 -12.25 1.50 0.61
C ALA A 67 -12.17 0.14 1.33
N ALA A 68 -11.09 -0.05 2.08
CA ALA A 68 -10.75 -1.30 2.74
C ALA A 68 -10.92 -1.15 4.26
N GLU A 69 -11.59 -2.14 4.86
CA GLU A 69 -11.72 -2.23 6.31
C GLU A 69 -10.48 -2.92 6.88
N LEU A 70 -9.68 -2.17 7.65
CA LEU A 70 -8.60 -2.73 8.45
C LEU A 70 -8.93 -2.52 9.93
N THR A 71 -8.68 -3.53 10.73
CA THR A 71 -8.80 -3.42 12.18
C THR A 71 -7.45 -3.12 12.82
N PHE A 72 -7.48 -2.65 14.07
CA PHE A 72 -6.27 -2.50 14.86
C PHE A 72 -5.50 -3.83 14.99
N GLN A 73 -6.22 -4.94 15.12
CA GLN A 73 -5.62 -6.27 15.21
C GLN A 73 -4.89 -6.64 13.91
N ASP A 74 -5.46 -6.32 12.74
CA ASP A 74 -4.81 -6.59 11.45
C ASP A 74 -3.49 -5.85 11.33
N VAL A 75 -3.43 -4.57 11.75
CA VAL A 75 -2.17 -3.79 11.70
C VAL A 75 -1.13 -4.31 12.70
N ILE A 76 -1.56 -4.90 13.81
CA ILE A 76 -0.66 -5.49 14.81
C ILE A 76 -0.12 -6.84 14.33
N ASP A 77 -0.97 -7.68 13.74
CA ASP A 77 -0.59 -9.00 13.20
C ASP A 77 0.23 -8.88 11.92
N HIS A 78 -0.10 -7.87 11.10
CA HIS A 78 0.50 -7.57 9.81
C HIS A 78 1.02 -6.14 9.77
N PRO A 79 2.16 -5.86 10.45
CA PRO A 79 2.68 -4.50 10.60
C PRO A 79 3.31 -3.92 9.34
N SER A 80 3.36 -4.66 8.23
CA SER A 80 3.98 -4.22 6.98
C SER A 80 2.96 -3.95 5.85
N PRO A 81 3.23 -2.96 4.96
CA PRO A 81 2.37 -2.67 3.82
C PRO A 81 2.10 -3.89 2.92
N HIS A 82 3.10 -4.74 2.71
CA HIS A 82 3.00 -5.94 1.88
C HIS A 82 2.01 -6.95 2.46
N GLU A 83 2.01 -7.14 3.78
CA GLU A 83 1.06 -8.05 4.42
C GLU A 83 -0.36 -7.49 4.38
N LEU A 84 -0.54 -6.20 4.69
CA LEU A 84 -1.84 -5.54 4.59
C LEU A 84 -2.37 -5.53 3.15
N ALA A 85 -1.51 -5.36 2.14
CA ALA A 85 -1.91 -5.43 0.74
C ALA A 85 -2.50 -6.80 0.37
N GLN A 86 -2.04 -7.88 0.99
CA GLN A 86 -2.62 -9.21 0.78
C GLN A 86 -3.99 -9.37 1.43
N LEU A 87 -4.21 -8.76 2.60
CA LEU A 87 -5.52 -8.75 3.26
C LEU A 87 -6.54 -7.95 2.43
N VAL A 88 -6.14 -6.77 1.98
CA VAL A 88 -6.99 -5.86 1.20
C VAL A 88 -7.22 -6.39 -0.22
N GLY A 89 -6.19 -6.97 -0.85
CA GLY A 89 -6.27 -7.57 -2.19
C GLY A 89 -7.03 -8.90 -2.22
N GLY A 90 -7.11 -9.61 -1.10
CA GLY A 90 -7.90 -10.85 -0.96
C GLY A 90 -9.41 -10.64 -1.01
N ALA A 91 -9.89 -9.42 -0.77
CA ALA A 91 -11.31 -9.05 -0.89
C ALA A 91 -11.77 -8.82 -2.35
N GLY A 92 -10.90 -9.05 -3.33
CA GLY A 92 -11.25 -9.09 -4.74
C GLY A 92 -12.05 -10.34 -5.12
N ARG A 93 -13.31 -10.44 -4.69
CA ARG A 93 -14.26 -11.28 -5.43
C ARG A 93 -14.44 -10.63 -6.80
N PRO A 94 -14.13 -11.31 -7.92
CA PRO A 94 -14.42 -10.75 -9.23
C PRO A 94 -15.94 -10.49 -9.34
N PRO A 95 -16.37 -9.35 -9.92
CA PRO A 95 -17.77 -9.16 -10.26
C PRO A 95 -18.15 -10.19 -11.33
N GLY A 96 -18.99 -11.15 -10.95
CA GLY A 96 -19.85 -11.94 -11.83
C GLY A 96 -19.17 -12.74 -12.94
N ASP A 97 -19.07 -14.06 -12.76
CA ASP A 97 -19.42 -14.97 -13.84
C ASP A 97 -20.49 -15.94 -13.29
N SER A 98 -21.74 -15.63 -13.64
CA SER A 98 -22.88 -16.54 -13.55
C SER A 98 -23.39 -16.76 -14.96
N PRO A 99 -23.49 -18.03 -15.37
CA PRO A 99 -24.76 -18.54 -15.88
C PRO A 99 -25.41 -19.57 -14.95
#